data_AF-A0A483AER4-F1
#
_entry.id   AF-A0A483AER4-F1
#
_cell.length_a   1.000
_cell.length_b   1.000
_cell.length_c   1.000
_cell.angle_alpha   90.00
_cell.angle_beta   90.00
_cell.angle_gamma   90.00
#
_symmetry.space_group_name_H-M   'P 1'
#
loop_
_entity.id
_entity.type
_entity.pdbx_description
1 polymer ?
#
loop_
_entity_poly.entity_id
_entity_poly.type
_entity_poly.pdbx_seq_one_letter_code
_entity_poly.pdbx_strand_id
1 'polypeptide(L)'
;MSAWCNAQGFSAAAQFLKEHSDEERDHMMRLFVYVNDSGAEAQLGAIESPAASYDSIDEMFKKIYKHECFVSGEINKLAKTTFEAGDFSTFNFLQWYVAEQHEEEHLFSDISRIVTDLTVNKLSNYEIDVAIKESVQVRQFATSANV
;
A
#
# COMPACT_ATOMS: atom_id res chain seq x y z
N MET A 1 11.25 -3.13 2.73
CA MET A 1 11.13 -1.74 3.23
C MET A 1 11.13 -1.67 4.74
N SER A 2 10.17 -2.29 5.45
CA SER A 2 10.16 -2.34 6.94
C SER A 2 11.51 -2.72 7.59
N ALA A 3 12.15 -3.78 7.11
CA ALA A 3 13.47 -4.20 7.62
C ALA A 3 14.57 -3.15 7.43
N TRP A 4 14.54 -2.42 6.31
CA TRP A 4 15.48 -1.33 6.06
C TRP A 4 15.24 -0.16 7.02
N CYS A 5 13.97 0.24 7.24
CA CYS A 5 13.62 1.26 8.22
C CYS A 5 14.14 0.92 9.62
N ASN A 6 13.97 -0.33 10.05
CA ASN A 6 14.47 -0.80 11.35
C ASN A 6 15.99 -0.63 11.46
N ALA A 7 16.74 -1.04 10.43
CA ALA A 7 18.19 -0.91 10.38
C ALA A 7 18.67 0.57 10.36
N GLN A 8 17.85 1.48 9.85
CA GLN A 8 18.15 2.93 9.81
C GLN A 8 17.63 3.70 11.03
N GLY A 9 16.96 3.04 11.98
CA GLY A 9 16.43 3.65 13.20
C GLY A 9 15.03 4.29 13.08
N PHE A 10 14.32 4.07 11.97
CA PHE A 10 12.93 4.51 11.77
C PHE A 10 11.96 3.45 12.30
N SER A 11 11.82 3.39 13.62
CA SER A 11 11.04 2.37 14.32
C SER A 11 9.55 2.40 13.99
N ALA A 12 8.94 3.59 13.89
CA ALA A 12 7.52 3.73 13.60
C ALA A 12 7.22 3.40 12.14
N ALA A 13 8.05 3.89 11.21
CA ALA A 13 7.94 3.51 9.80
C ALA A 13 8.15 2.01 9.59
N ALA A 14 9.07 1.38 10.33
CA ALA A 14 9.30 -0.05 10.27
C ALA A 14 8.05 -0.85 10.70
N GLN A 15 7.41 -0.45 11.80
CA GLN A 15 6.18 -1.07 12.26
C GLN A 15 5.05 -0.88 11.25
N PHE A 16 4.79 0.36 10.82
CA PHE A 16 3.74 0.67 9.85
C PHE A 16 3.89 -0.13 8.55
N LEU A 17 5.10 -0.18 7.98
CA LEU A 17 5.33 -0.92 6.73
C LEU A 17 5.30 -2.45 6.91
N LYS A 18 5.42 -2.94 8.14
CA LYS A 18 5.20 -4.35 8.44
C LYS A 18 3.71 -4.66 8.47
N GLU A 19 2.93 -3.81 9.13
CA GLU A 19 1.46 -3.91 9.17
C GLU A 19 0.87 -3.79 7.75
N HIS A 20 1.30 -2.79 6.97
CA HIS A 20 0.93 -2.64 5.55
C HIS A 20 1.24 -3.90 4.73
N SER A 21 2.42 -4.49 4.92
CA SER A 21 2.79 -5.74 4.22
C SER A 21 1.89 -6.93 4.59
N ASP A 22 1.34 -6.95 5.80
CA ASP A 22 0.40 -8.00 6.23
C ASP A 22 -0.99 -7.73 5.62
N GLU A 23 -1.43 -6.47 5.56
CA GLU A 23 -2.67 -6.05 4.85
C GLU A 23 -2.63 -6.43 3.35
N GLU A 24 -1.54 -6.13 2.65
CA GLU A 24 -1.38 -6.49 1.22
C GLU A 24 -1.41 -7.99 0.97
N ARG A 25 -0.93 -8.78 1.94
CA ARG A 25 -1.02 -10.23 1.85
C ARG A 25 -2.47 -10.69 1.95
N ASP A 26 -3.28 -10.03 2.77
CA ASP A 26 -4.70 -10.31 2.88
C ASP A 26 -5.46 -9.89 1.60
N HIS A 27 -5.04 -8.80 0.95
CA HIS A 27 -5.56 -8.39 -0.37
C HIS A 27 -5.32 -9.50 -1.41
N MET A 28 -4.08 -9.99 -1.49
CA MET A 28 -3.73 -11.12 -2.36
C MET A 28 -4.58 -12.36 -2.05
N MET A 29 -4.76 -12.70 -0.76
CA MET A 29 -5.55 -13.87 -0.39
C MET A 29 -7.02 -13.73 -0.74
N ARG A 30 -7.59 -12.53 -0.66
CA ARG A 30 -8.97 -12.26 -1.06
C ARG A 30 -9.16 -12.50 -2.57
N LEU A 31 -8.22 -12.06 -3.41
CA LEU A 31 -8.21 -12.40 -4.85
C LEU A 31 -8.11 -13.91 -5.07
N PHE A 32 -7.17 -14.57 -4.37
CA PHE A 32 -6.94 -16.00 -4.49
C PHE A 32 -8.20 -16.82 -4.18
N VAL A 33 -8.90 -16.47 -3.09
CA VAL A 33 -10.17 -17.11 -2.71
C VAL A 33 -11.25 -16.85 -3.75
N TYR A 34 -11.41 -15.61 -4.21
CA TYR A 34 -12.41 -15.27 -5.22
C TYR A 34 -12.26 -16.07 -6.52
N VAL A 35 -11.02 -16.21 -7.01
CA VAL A 35 -10.72 -17.01 -8.21
C VAL A 35 -11.14 -18.47 -8.01
N ASN A 36 -10.82 -19.06 -6.86
CA ASN A 36 -11.22 -20.44 -6.54
C ASN A 36 -12.76 -20.60 -6.44
N ASP A 37 -13.43 -19.64 -5.80
CA ASP A 37 -14.89 -19.64 -5.63
C ASP A 37 -15.62 -19.44 -6.97
N SER A 38 -15.00 -18.79 -7.95
CA SER A 38 -15.51 -18.67 -9.32
C SER A 38 -15.40 -19.96 -10.15
N GLY A 39 -14.81 -21.03 -9.60
CA GLY A 39 -14.61 -22.31 -10.26
C GLY A 39 -13.33 -22.40 -11.10
N ALA A 40 -12.44 -21.41 -11.02
CA ALA A 40 -11.10 -21.44 -11.59
C ALA A 40 -10.07 -21.92 -10.56
N GLU A 41 -8.86 -22.29 -10.99
CA GLU A 41 -7.76 -22.59 -10.09
C GLU A 41 -6.85 -21.38 -9.96
N ALA A 42 -6.73 -20.82 -8.75
CA ALA A 42 -5.78 -19.74 -8.49
C ALA A 42 -4.33 -20.28 -8.48
N GLN A 43 -3.49 -19.73 -9.36
CA GLN A 43 -2.10 -20.12 -9.49
C GLN A 43 -1.16 -18.97 -9.12
N LEU A 44 -0.16 -19.26 -8.28
CA LEU A 44 0.90 -18.31 -7.93
C LEU A 44 2.16 -18.61 -8.73
N GLY A 45 2.67 -17.58 -9.40
CA GLY A 45 3.96 -17.63 -10.10
C GLY A 45 5.14 -17.35 -9.17
N ALA A 46 6.33 -17.28 -9.76
CA ALA A 46 7.50 -16.76 -9.05
C ALA A 46 7.29 -15.27 -8.71
N ILE A 47 7.65 -14.89 -7.49
CA ILE A 47 7.63 -13.50 -7.03
C ILE A 47 9.06 -12.96 -7.12
N GLU A 48 9.27 -11.86 -7.84
CA GLU A 48 10.57 -11.22 -7.93
C GLU A 48 11.02 -10.70 -6.57
N SER A 49 12.32 -10.80 -6.28
CA SER A 49 12.86 -10.27 -5.03
C SER A 49 12.69 -8.75 -4.98
N PRO A 50 12.14 -8.19 -3.89
CA PRO A 50 12.04 -6.75 -3.75
C PRO A 50 13.43 -6.12 -3.56
N ALA A 51 13.52 -4.81 -3.76
CA ALA A 51 14.71 -4.04 -3.40
C ALA A 51 14.99 -4.14 -1.89
N ALA A 52 16.27 -4.28 -1.52
CA ALA A 52 16.70 -4.44 -0.12
C ALA A 52 17.34 -3.17 0.48
N SER A 53 17.68 -2.19 -0.34
CA SER A 53 18.36 -0.96 0.06
C SER A 53 17.78 0.26 -0.65
N TYR A 54 17.81 1.39 0.06
CA TYR A 54 17.32 2.69 -0.38
C TYR A 54 18.34 3.76 0.01
N ASP A 55 18.41 4.83 -0.77
CA ASP A 55 19.36 5.92 -0.51
C ASP A 55 18.89 6.82 0.65
N SER A 56 17.59 6.95 0.83
CA SER A 56 16.98 7.73 1.90
C SER A 56 15.54 7.27 2.20
N ILE A 57 15.01 7.72 3.34
CA ILE A 57 13.61 7.48 3.70
C ILE A 57 12.63 8.16 2.72
N ASP A 58 12.99 9.33 2.21
CA ASP A 58 12.26 10.06 1.17
C ASP A 58 12.19 9.28 -0.15
N GLU A 59 13.33 8.73 -0.60
CA GLU A 59 13.41 7.92 -1.80
C GLU A 59 12.54 6.65 -1.68
N MET A 60 12.58 6.01 -0.51
CA MET A 60 11.78 4.83 -0.23
C MET A 60 10.26 5.13 -0.22
N PHE A 61 9.79 6.20 0.42
CA PHE A 61 8.36 6.55 0.43
C PHE A 61 7.85 7.00 -0.94
N LYS A 62 8.67 7.67 -1.76
CA LYS A 62 8.35 7.94 -3.17
C LYS A 62 8.19 6.66 -3.98
N LYS A 63 9.03 5.64 -3.72
CA LYS A 63 8.89 4.32 -4.33
C LYS A 63 7.61 3.61 -3.90
N ILE A 64 7.24 3.69 -2.61
CA ILE A 64 5.99 3.10 -2.12
C ILE A 64 4.80 3.76 -2.77
N TYR A 65 4.70 5.09 -2.72
CA TYR A 65 3.60 5.82 -3.36
C TYR A 65 3.47 5.49 -4.85
N LYS A 66 4.61 5.43 -5.57
CA LYS A 66 4.60 5.01 -6.98
C LYS A 66 4.12 3.56 -7.18
N HIS A 67 4.43 2.67 -6.25
CA HIS A 67 3.95 1.29 -6.29
C HIS A 67 2.44 1.24 -6.09
N GLU A 68 1.89 1.98 -5.12
CA GLU A 68 0.45 2.04 -4.90
C GLU A 68 -0.30 2.58 -6.12
N CYS A 69 0.18 3.67 -6.73
CA CYS A 69 -0.41 4.17 -7.98
C CYS A 69 -0.35 3.14 -9.12
N PHE A 70 0.68 2.28 -9.13
CA PHE A 70 0.77 1.20 -10.10
C PHE A 70 -0.30 0.13 -9.82
N VAL A 71 -0.45 -0.30 -8.55
CA VAL A 71 -1.47 -1.29 -8.15
C VAL A 71 -2.87 -0.78 -8.47
N SER A 72 -3.21 0.46 -8.13
CA SER A 72 -4.49 1.09 -8.50
C SER A 72 -4.71 1.10 -10.01
N GLY A 73 -3.66 1.34 -10.79
CA GLY A 73 -3.69 1.24 -12.24
C GLY A 73 -4.10 -0.15 -12.72
N GLU A 74 -3.56 -1.21 -12.11
CA GLU A 74 -3.91 -2.59 -12.42
C GLU A 74 -5.34 -2.94 -11.98
N ILE A 75 -5.78 -2.51 -10.80
CA ILE A 75 -7.16 -2.68 -10.34
C ILE A 75 -8.16 -2.00 -11.28
N ASN A 76 -7.87 -0.77 -11.71
CA ASN A 76 -8.70 -0.05 -12.68
C ASN A 76 -8.79 -0.76 -14.03
N LYS A 77 -7.68 -1.36 -14.50
CA LYS A 77 -7.69 -2.19 -15.71
C LYS A 77 -8.57 -3.41 -15.54
N LEU A 78 -8.46 -4.14 -14.43
CA LEU A 78 -9.31 -5.29 -14.13
C LEU A 78 -10.80 -4.90 -14.09
N ALA A 79 -11.13 -3.83 -13.37
CA ALA A 79 -12.50 -3.34 -13.28
C ALA A 79 -13.06 -2.97 -14.66
N LYS A 80 -12.28 -2.25 -15.48
CA LYS A 80 -12.65 -1.95 -16.85
C LYS A 80 -12.86 -3.22 -17.70
N THR A 81 -11.94 -4.16 -17.65
CA THR A 81 -12.02 -5.41 -18.44
C THR A 81 -13.26 -6.21 -18.09
N THR A 82 -13.58 -6.36 -16.80
CA THR A 82 -14.78 -7.10 -16.35
C THR A 82 -16.07 -6.40 -16.78
N PHE A 83 -16.12 -5.06 -16.67
CA PHE A 83 -17.26 -4.27 -17.15
C PHE A 83 -17.47 -4.41 -18.67
N GLU A 84 -16.41 -4.27 -19.46
CA GLU A 84 -16.46 -4.41 -20.92
C GLU A 84 -16.83 -5.83 -21.37
N ALA A 85 -16.44 -6.84 -20.61
CA ALA A 85 -16.80 -8.24 -20.85
C ALA A 85 -18.23 -8.60 -20.39
N GLY A 86 -18.92 -7.69 -19.67
CA GLY A 86 -20.22 -7.96 -19.06
C GLY A 86 -20.15 -8.89 -17.84
N ASP A 87 -18.97 -9.10 -17.26
CA ASP A 87 -18.78 -9.83 -16.01
C ASP A 87 -19.03 -8.90 -14.81
N PHE A 88 -20.32 -8.66 -14.57
CA PHE A 88 -20.74 -7.76 -13.49
C PHE A 88 -20.48 -8.34 -12.09
N SER A 89 -20.33 -9.66 -11.97
CA SER A 89 -20.01 -10.31 -10.70
C SER A 89 -18.57 -9.99 -10.27
N THR A 90 -17.59 -10.16 -11.17
CA THR A 90 -16.20 -9.77 -10.90
C THR A 90 -16.06 -8.27 -10.80
N PHE A 91 -16.77 -7.50 -11.64
CA PHE A 91 -16.79 -6.04 -11.53
C PHE A 91 -17.23 -5.57 -10.14
N ASN A 92 -18.32 -6.14 -9.61
CA ASN A 92 -18.81 -5.83 -8.27
C ASN A 92 -17.80 -6.24 -7.17
N PHE A 93 -17.19 -7.42 -7.30
CA PHE A 93 -16.15 -7.88 -6.37
C PHE A 93 -14.96 -6.90 -6.31
N LEU A 94 -14.52 -6.40 -7.47
CA LEU A 94 -13.40 -5.48 -7.59
C LEU A 94 -13.68 -4.08 -7.00
N GLN A 95 -14.93 -3.71 -6.75
CA GLN A 95 -15.24 -2.39 -6.17
C GLN A 95 -14.64 -2.18 -4.78
N TRP A 96 -14.46 -3.26 -4.02
CA TRP A 96 -13.75 -3.18 -2.74
C TRP A 96 -12.28 -2.74 -2.94
N TYR A 97 -11.59 -3.29 -3.94
CA TYR A 97 -10.21 -2.91 -4.25
C TYR A 97 -10.13 -1.48 -4.79
N VAL A 98 -11.11 -1.04 -5.60
CA VAL A 98 -11.16 0.35 -6.08
C VAL A 98 -11.26 1.33 -4.91
N ALA A 99 -12.09 1.02 -3.91
CA ALA A 99 -12.22 1.83 -2.71
C ALA A 99 -10.96 1.77 -1.84
N GLU A 100 -10.40 0.58 -1.60
CA GLU A 100 -9.21 0.41 -0.77
C GLU A 100 -7.99 1.13 -1.36
N GLN A 101 -7.71 0.93 -2.64
CA GLN A 101 -6.60 1.60 -3.32
C GLN A 101 -6.74 3.14 -3.31
N HIS A 102 -7.96 3.69 -3.27
CA HIS A 102 -8.16 5.13 -3.12
C HIS A 102 -7.64 5.64 -1.77
N GLU A 103 -7.92 4.91 -0.69
CA GLU A 103 -7.45 5.23 0.66
C GLU A 103 -5.93 5.06 0.77
N GLU A 104 -5.37 4.02 0.17
CA GLU A 104 -3.92 3.76 0.18
C GLU A 104 -3.13 4.80 -0.63
N GLU A 105 -3.59 5.15 -1.83
CA GLU A 105 -2.97 6.22 -2.61
C GLU A 105 -2.96 7.54 -1.83
N HIS A 106 -4.08 7.89 -1.19
CA HIS A 106 -4.18 9.09 -0.38
C HIS A 106 -3.17 9.06 0.77
N LEU A 107 -3.14 7.95 1.54
CA LEU A 107 -2.21 7.77 2.65
C LEU A 107 -0.75 7.94 2.23
N PHE A 108 -0.32 7.20 1.20
CA PHE A 108 1.08 7.20 0.80
C PHE A 108 1.48 8.48 0.06
N SER A 109 0.54 9.15 -0.61
CA SER A 109 0.75 10.50 -1.15
C SER A 109 1.06 11.50 -0.03
N ASP A 110 0.25 11.49 1.04
CA ASP A 110 0.43 12.40 2.17
C ASP A 110 1.72 12.13 2.94
N ILE A 111 2.01 10.86 3.26
CA ILE A 111 3.26 10.50 3.93
C ILE A 111 4.46 10.88 3.05
N SER A 112 4.43 10.55 1.75
CA SER A 112 5.52 10.90 0.84
C SER A 112 5.76 12.41 0.80
N ARG A 113 4.70 13.23 0.79
CA ARG A 113 4.79 14.69 0.82
C ARG A 113 5.42 15.20 2.11
N ILE A 114 4.98 14.71 3.27
CA ILE A 114 5.51 15.12 4.57
C ILE A 114 6.98 14.71 4.69
N VAL A 115 7.33 13.47 4.35
CA VAL A 115 8.71 12.99 4.39
C VAL A 115 9.62 13.80 3.47
N THR A 116 9.14 14.16 2.27
CA THR A 116 9.87 15.03 1.35
C THR A 116 10.16 16.39 1.99
N ASP A 117 9.14 17.04 2.56
CA ASP A 117 9.27 18.37 3.15
C ASP A 117 10.24 18.38 4.34
N LEU A 118 10.11 17.41 5.26
CA LEU A 118 11.00 17.30 6.41
C LEU A 118 12.44 16.96 6.01
N THR A 119 12.63 16.15 4.96
CA THR A 119 13.96 15.85 4.44
C THR A 119 14.62 17.08 3.82
N VAL A 120 13.88 17.89 3.05
CA VAL A 120 14.37 19.14 2.45
C VAL A 120 14.76 20.15 3.53
N ASN A 121 13.97 20.23 4.60
CA ASN A 121 14.25 21.09 5.76
C ASN A 121 15.30 20.52 6.72
N LYS A 122 15.90 19.36 6.40
CA LYS A 122 17.00 18.71 7.15
C LYS A 122 16.65 18.38 8.60
N LEU A 123 15.41 17.98 8.84
CA LEU A 123 14.99 17.49 10.16
C LEU A 123 15.71 16.17 10.47
N SER A 124 15.79 15.85 11.76
CA SER A 124 16.40 14.60 12.20
C SER A 124 15.55 13.39 11.81
N ASN A 125 16.19 12.22 11.72
CA ASN A 125 15.48 10.96 11.46
C ASN A 125 14.38 10.69 12.50
N TYR A 126 14.60 11.11 13.75
CA TYR A 126 13.59 10.99 14.81
C TYR A 126 12.34 11.83 14.52
N GLU A 127 12.52 13.10 14.14
CA GLU A 127 11.40 13.99 13.81
C GLU A 127 10.62 13.48 12.59
N ILE A 128 11.31 12.94 11.59
CA ILE A 128 10.68 12.31 10.43
C ILE A 128 9.88 11.06 10.85
N ASP A 129 10.44 10.18 11.68
CA ASP A 129 9.75 8.97 12.16
C ASP A 129 8.51 9.30 13.00
N VAL A 130 8.58 10.36 13.82
CA VAL A 130 7.44 10.87 14.58
C VAL A 130 6.34 11.38 13.66
N ALA A 131 6.68 12.17 12.63
CA ALA A 131 5.69 12.67 11.68
C ALA A 131 5.00 11.55 10.87
N ILE A 132 5.76 10.50 10.50
CA ILE A 132 5.20 9.29 9.88
C ILE A 132 4.21 8.63 10.84
N LYS A 133 4.59 8.44 12.11
CA LYS A 133 3.72 7.84 13.13
C LYS A 133 2.40 8.60 13.28
N GLU A 134 2.46 9.93 13.35
CA GLU A 134 1.27 10.78 13.48
C GLU A 134 0.36 10.68 12.25
N SER A 135 0.95 10.64 11.05
CA SER A 135 0.20 10.49 9.79
C SER A 135 -0.56 9.16 9.72
N VAL A 136 0.08 8.07 10.16
CA VAL A 136 -0.53 6.73 10.19
C VAL A 136 -1.69 6.64 11.20
N GLN A 137 -1.55 7.27 12.36
CA GLN A 137 -2.61 7.26 13.39
C GLN A 137 -3.90 7.93 12.90
N VAL A 138 -3.80 8.99 12.10
CA VAL A 138 -4.98 9.67 11.53
C VAL A 138 -5.81 8.72 10.66
N ARG A 139 -5.19 7.85 9.85
CA ARG A 139 -5.90 6.81 9.07
C ARG A 139 -6.63 5.85 9.99
N GLN A 140 -5.96 5.30 11.01
CA GLN A 140 -6.54 4.32 11.93
C GLN A 140 -7.81 4.85 12.61
N PHE A 141 -7.82 6.14 13.02
CA PHE A 141 -9.01 6.78 13.57
C PHE A 141 -10.14 6.93 12.55
N ALA A 142 -9.84 7.32 11.31
CA ALA A 142 -10.83 7.48 10.25
C ALA A 142 -11.50 6.13 9.87
N THR A 143 -10.73 5.05 9.77
CA THR A 143 -11.26 3.70 9.52
C THR A 143 -12.10 3.18 10.68
N SER A 144 -11.72 3.45 11.94
CA SER A 144 -12.47 3.01 13.12
C SER A 144 -13.81 3.73 13.33
N ALA A 145 -13.99 4.91 12.73
CA ALA A 145 -15.22 5.70 12.82
C ALA A 145 -16.30 5.31 11.79
N ASN A 146 -15.94 4.48 10.80
CA ASN A 146 -16.82 4.04 9.71
C ASN A 146 -17.23 2.55 9.84
N VAL A 147 -17.01 1.93 11.00
CA VAL A 147 -17.48 0.58 11.37
C VAL A 147 -18.61 0.65 12.37
#